data_AF-A0A6B3E919-F1
#
_entry.id   AF-A0A6B3E919-F1
#
_cell.length_a   1.000
_cell.length_b   1.000
_cell.length_c   1.000
_cell.angle_alpha   90.00
_cell.angle_beta   90.00
_cell.angle_gamma   90.00
#
_symmetry.space_group_name_H-M   'P 1'
#
loop_
_entity.id
_entity.type
_entity.pdbx_description
1 polymer ?
#
loop_
_entity_poly.entity_id
_entity_poly.type
_entity_poly.pdbx_seq_one_letter_code
_entity_poly.pdbx_strand_id
1 'polypeptide(L)'
;MTTAAVDHPSSDQDEDGGKRTIGGSRAFALLLVITGAAGLLAAWVITLDKLKLMEDPSFVPGCSLNPVVSCGNIMKSEQAAAFGFPNPWLGLATYPVIMGIGLALLAGARFRGWYWLGMNAGTLFGVGFCTWLQYQSLYNINSLCLWCCLAWVATIFMFCYVTTHNIKHRIIPAPSWLRNGLTEFHWVPPVLWVGIIGMLILTRWWDFWTS
;
A
#
# COMPACT_ATOMS: atom_id res chain seq x y z
N MET A 1 62.87 22.63 -19.29
CA MET A 1 62.60 22.56 -17.85
C MET A 1 61.10 22.59 -17.66
N THR A 2 60.54 21.47 -17.23
CA THR A 2 59.16 21.27 -16.82
C THR A 2 58.98 21.83 -15.42
N THR A 3 57.98 22.68 -15.21
CA THR A 3 57.47 23.00 -13.87
C THR A 3 55.95 22.98 -13.93
N ALA A 4 55.40 21.86 -13.46
CA ALA A 4 54.00 21.73 -13.10
C ALA A 4 53.78 22.54 -11.81
N ALA A 5 52.80 23.45 -11.83
CA ALA A 5 52.32 24.10 -10.62
C ALA A 5 51.08 23.34 -10.12
N VAL A 6 51.17 22.98 -8.86
CA VAL A 6 50.33 22.06 -8.07
C VAL A 6 48.88 22.53 -7.94
N ASP A 7 47.94 21.61 -8.14
CA ASP A 7 46.53 21.72 -7.79
C ASP A 7 46.35 21.89 -6.26
N HIS A 8 45.59 22.91 -5.86
CA HIS A 8 44.98 22.96 -4.53
C HIS A 8 43.51 22.52 -4.67
N PRO A 9 43.10 21.34 -4.18
CA PRO A 9 41.70 21.05 -4.00
C PRO A 9 41.20 21.86 -2.80
N SER A 10 40.42 22.91 -3.07
CA SER A 10 39.56 23.53 -2.05
C SER A 10 38.60 22.46 -1.54
N SER A 11 38.83 22.03 -0.32
CA SER A 11 37.91 21.16 0.41
C SER A 11 36.65 21.94 0.74
N ASP A 12 35.69 21.95 -0.18
CA ASP A 12 34.28 22.20 0.13
C ASP A 12 33.79 21.00 0.94
N GLN A 13 34.11 21.02 2.24
CA GLN A 13 33.35 20.30 3.24
C GLN A 13 31.98 20.99 3.33
N ASP A 14 31.10 20.65 2.40
CA ASP A 14 29.70 21.03 2.46
C ASP A 14 29.08 20.41 3.72
N GLU A 15 28.91 21.26 4.73
CA GLU A 15 27.98 21.12 5.83
C GLU A 15 26.52 21.07 5.34
N ASP A 16 26.12 20.08 4.53
CA ASP A 16 24.71 19.86 4.17
C ASP A 16 24.09 18.67 4.92
N GLY A 17 24.06 18.82 6.25
CA GLY A 17 23.35 17.92 7.16
C GLY A 17 21.80 18.01 7.09
N GLY A 18 21.22 18.82 6.19
CA GLY A 18 19.80 19.18 6.26
C GLY A 18 18.98 19.14 4.95
N LYS A 19 19.59 19.06 3.76
CA LYS A 19 18.88 19.28 2.48
C LYS A 19 18.97 18.14 1.45
N ARG A 20 19.31 16.91 1.84
CA ARG A 20 19.21 15.77 0.92
C ARG A 20 17.75 15.41 0.60
N THR A 21 17.29 15.82 -0.58
CA THR A 21 16.03 15.35 -1.18
C THR A 21 16.26 14.03 -1.92
N ILE A 22 15.32 13.10 -1.79
CA ILE A 22 15.37 11.73 -2.31
C ILE A 22 14.21 11.56 -3.30
N GLY A 23 14.52 11.13 -4.52
CA GLY A 23 13.54 10.75 -5.54
C GLY A 23 13.40 9.24 -5.68
N GLY A 24 12.44 8.79 -6.48
CA GLY A 24 12.17 7.38 -6.76
C GLY A 24 12.65 6.94 -8.14
N SER A 25 12.82 5.63 -8.35
CA SER A 25 12.95 5.08 -9.69
C SER A 25 11.61 5.19 -10.44
N ARG A 26 11.64 5.22 -11.78
CA ARG A 26 10.42 5.22 -12.60
C ARG A 26 9.52 4.03 -12.29
N ALA A 27 10.11 2.85 -12.09
CA ALA A 27 9.36 1.63 -11.72
C ALA A 27 8.64 1.77 -10.37
N PHE A 28 9.31 2.34 -9.36
CA PHE A 28 8.68 2.59 -8.06
C PHE A 28 7.56 3.63 -8.15
N ALA A 29 7.78 4.70 -8.91
CA ALA A 29 6.76 5.72 -9.14
C ALA A 29 5.52 5.13 -9.85
N LEU A 30 5.70 4.33 -10.90
CA LEU A 30 4.62 3.61 -11.58
C LEU A 30 3.89 2.66 -10.63
N LEU A 31 4.61 1.94 -9.76
CA LEU A 31 4.00 1.08 -8.77
C LEU A 31 3.07 1.87 -7.84
N LEU A 32 3.49 3.04 -7.34
CA LEU A 32 2.64 3.90 -6.52
C LEU A 32 1.40 4.41 -7.28
N VAL A 33 1.56 4.77 -8.55
CA VAL A 33 0.42 5.17 -9.39
C VAL A 33 -0.56 4.02 -9.58
N ILE A 34 -0.07 2.83 -9.95
CA ILE A 34 -0.93 1.66 -10.23
C ILE A 34 -1.63 1.19 -8.97
N THR A 35 -0.90 1.04 -7.87
CA THR A 35 -1.48 0.61 -6.59
C THR A 35 -2.43 1.68 -6.04
N GLY A 36 -2.09 2.98 -6.16
CA GLY A 36 -2.96 4.08 -5.76
C GLY A 36 -4.25 4.13 -6.59
N ALA A 37 -4.15 3.96 -7.90
CA ALA A 37 -5.31 3.88 -8.79
C ALA A 37 -6.18 2.65 -8.49
N ALA A 38 -5.58 1.48 -8.24
CA ALA A 38 -6.30 0.25 -7.89
C ALA A 38 -7.04 0.38 -6.56
N GLY A 39 -6.39 0.94 -5.54
CA GLY A 39 -7.00 1.22 -4.23
C GLY A 39 -8.12 2.26 -4.33
N LEU A 40 -7.91 3.33 -5.10
CA LEU A 40 -8.91 4.35 -5.36
C LEU A 40 -10.14 3.76 -6.08
N LEU A 41 -9.93 2.94 -7.10
CA LEU A 41 -11.01 2.25 -7.81
C LEU A 41 -11.81 1.36 -6.86
N ALA A 42 -11.14 0.56 -6.04
CA ALA A 42 -11.79 -0.28 -5.04
C ALA A 42 -12.62 0.57 -4.06
N ALA A 43 -12.02 1.62 -3.48
CA ALA A 43 -12.70 2.52 -2.54
C ALA A 43 -13.92 3.23 -3.17
N TRP A 44 -13.78 3.66 -4.42
CA TRP A 44 -14.84 4.31 -5.18
C TRP A 44 -16.02 3.37 -5.42
N VAL A 45 -15.77 2.17 -5.94
CA VAL A 45 -16.83 1.19 -6.21
C VAL A 45 -17.53 0.75 -4.92
N ILE A 46 -16.76 0.45 -3.85
CA ILE A 46 -17.37 0.06 -2.56
C ILE A 46 -18.24 1.22 -2.02
N THR A 47 -17.80 2.47 -2.17
CA THR A 47 -18.59 3.62 -1.74
C THR A 47 -19.90 3.72 -2.52
N LEU A 48 -19.87 3.60 -3.85
CA LEU A 48 -21.07 3.61 -4.68
C LEU A 48 -22.04 2.48 -4.32
N ASP A 49 -21.53 1.25 -4.14
CA ASP A 49 -22.35 0.10 -3.78
C ASP A 49 -22.97 0.28 -2.38
N LYS A 50 -22.22 0.86 -1.44
CA LYS A 50 -22.73 1.17 -0.09
C LYS A 50 -23.83 2.22 -0.13
N LEU A 51 -23.71 3.26 -0.97
CA LEU A 51 -24.74 4.28 -1.16
C LEU A 51 -26.04 3.64 -1.71
N LYS A 52 -25.93 2.83 -2.77
CA LYS A 52 -27.08 2.11 -3.34
C LYS A 52 -27.74 1.18 -2.33
N LEU A 53 -26.96 0.51 -1.49
CA LEU A 53 -27.49 -0.37 -0.45
C LEU A 53 -28.24 0.38 0.66
N MET A 54 -27.92 1.67 0.87
CA MET A 54 -28.66 2.52 1.81
C MET A 54 -29.98 3.03 1.20
N GLU A 55 -30.02 3.20 -0.12
CA GLU A 55 -31.25 3.57 -0.85
C GLU A 55 -32.20 2.36 -0.99
N ASP A 56 -31.64 1.19 -1.33
CA ASP A 56 -32.36 -0.06 -1.50
C ASP A 56 -31.63 -1.20 -0.76
N PRO A 57 -32.14 -1.64 0.41
CA PRO A 57 -31.55 -2.74 1.18
C PRO A 57 -31.51 -4.11 0.45
N SER A 58 -32.31 -4.24 -0.63
CA SER A 58 -32.37 -5.42 -1.49
C SER A 58 -31.36 -5.40 -2.64
N PHE A 59 -30.63 -4.28 -2.80
CA PHE A 59 -29.55 -4.16 -3.79
C PHE A 59 -28.47 -5.22 -3.56
N VAL A 60 -28.14 -5.96 -4.62
CA VAL A 60 -27.06 -6.95 -4.62
C VAL A 60 -25.84 -6.35 -5.32
N PRO A 61 -24.73 -6.07 -4.59
CA PRO A 61 -23.51 -5.55 -5.20
C PRO A 61 -22.95 -6.53 -6.23
N GLY A 62 -22.42 -6.02 -7.35
CA GLY A 62 -21.96 -6.85 -8.47
C GLY A 62 -20.79 -7.79 -8.14
N CYS A 63 -20.11 -7.58 -7.01
CA CYS A 63 -19.08 -8.46 -6.48
C CYS A 63 -19.59 -9.47 -5.44
N SER A 64 -20.91 -9.57 -5.25
CA SER A 64 -21.55 -10.59 -4.41
C SER A 64 -21.98 -11.76 -5.30
N LEU A 65 -21.07 -12.72 -5.48
CA LEU A 65 -21.22 -13.83 -6.42
C LEU A 65 -21.79 -15.08 -5.75
N ASN A 66 -21.43 -15.31 -4.49
CA ASN A 66 -21.86 -16.46 -3.71
C ASN A 66 -21.80 -16.13 -2.20
N PRO A 67 -22.27 -17.00 -1.30
CA PRO A 67 -22.31 -16.72 0.15
C PRO A 67 -20.93 -16.42 0.75
N VAL A 68 -19.86 -17.00 0.19
CA VAL A 68 -18.47 -16.76 0.61
C VAL A 68 -17.96 -15.44 0.05
N VAL A 69 -18.11 -15.19 -1.24
CA VAL A 69 -17.72 -13.96 -1.93
C VAL A 69 -18.92 -13.02 -2.00
N SER A 70 -19.19 -12.37 -0.86
CA SER A 70 -20.33 -11.45 -0.67
C SER A 70 -19.86 -10.11 -0.11
N CYS A 71 -19.72 -9.13 -1.00
CA CYS A 71 -19.45 -7.76 -0.59
C CYS A 71 -20.60 -7.16 0.22
N GLY A 72 -21.85 -7.54 -0.10
CA GLY A 72 -23.03 -7.10 0.66
C GLY A 72 -22.96 -7.45 2.15
N ASN A 73 -22.54 -8.67 2.48
CA ASN A 73 -22.38 -9.12 3.87
C ASN A 73 -21.32 -8.28 4.60
N ILE A 74 -20.18 -8.04 3.96
CA ILE A 74 -19.12 -7.20 4.53
C ILE A 74 -19.63 -5.77 4.73
N MET A 75 -20.30 -5.19 3.74
CA MET A 75 -20.78 -3.80 3.82
C MET A 75 -21.84 -3.59 4.91
N LYS A 76 -22.63 -4.61 5.26
CA LYS A 76 -23.63 -4.53 6.35
C LYS A 76 -23.03 -4.73 7.75
N SER A 77 -21.79 -5.19 7.85
CA SER A 77 -21.11 -5.42 9.13
C SER A 77 -20.75 -4.12 9.86
N GLU A 78 -20.67 -4.17 11.19
CA GLU A 78 -20.23 -3.02 12.01
C GLU A 78 -18.78 -2.62 11.70
N GLN A 79 -17.95 -3.61 11.34
CA GLN A 79 -16.55 -3.42 10.99
C GLN A 79 -16.38 -2.57 9.71
N ALA A 80 -17.40 -2.46 8.88
CA ALA A 80 -17.39 -1.58 7.69
C ALA A 80 -17.36 -0.09 8.05
N ALA A 81 -17.61 0.28 9.31
CA ALA A 81 -17.55 1.65 9.81
C ALA A 81 -16.74 1.75 11.12
N ALA A 82 -15.51 1.23 11.12
CA ALA A 82 -14.67 1.09 12.31
C ALA A 82 -14.35 2.42 13.03
N PHE A 83 -14.36 3.53 12.29
CA PHE A 83 -14.10 4.88 12.81
C PHE A 83 -15.36 5.75 12.91
N GLY A 84 -16.55 5.15 12.88
CA GLY A 84 -17.84 5.86 12.90
C GLY A 84 -18.30 6.38 11.53
N PHE A 85 -17.54 6.11 10.48
CA PHE A 85 -17.90 6.41 9.09
C PHE A 85 -17.43 5.25 8.18
N PRO A 86 -17.98 5.11 6.97
CA PRO A 86 -17.63 4.02 6.08
C PRO A 86 -16.12 3.99 5.78
N ASN A 87 -15.46 2.86 6.07
CA ASN A 87 -14.03 2.67 5.83
C ASN A 87 -13.58 3.03 4.40
N PRO A 88 -14.36 2.77 3.32
CA PRO A 88 -13.98 3.16 1.96
C PRO A 88 -13.69 4.65 1.80
N TRP A 89 -14.27 5.52 2.65
CA TRP A 89 -14.01 6.96 2.60
C TRP A 89 -12.58 7.30 3.00
N LEU A 90 -11.95 6.52 3.90
CA LEU A 90 -10.50 6.63 4.14
C LEU A 90 -9.70 6.33 2.88
N GLY A 91 -10.10 5.32 2.12
CA GLY A 91 -9.50 4.98 0.83
C GLY A 91 -9.62 6.11 -0.18
N LEU A 92 -10.81 6.72 -0.28
CA LEU A 92 -11.04 7.88 -1.15
C LEU A 92 -10.18 9.09 -0.79
N ALA A 93 -9.85 9.28 0.50
CA ALA A 93 -8.97 10.36 0.92
C ALA A 93 -7.48 10.05 0.69
N THR A 94 -7.06 8.80 0.90
CA THR A 94 -5.63 8.43 0.98
C THR A 94 -5.04 7.95 -0.34
N TYR A 95 -5.76 7.14 -1.11
CA TYR A 95 -5.24 6.59 -2.36
C TYR A 95 -4.95 7.63 -3.45
N PRO A 96 -5.77 8.69 -3.66
CA PRO A 96 -5.42 9.76 -4.59
C PRO A 96 -4.14 10.49 -4.21
N VAL A 97 -3.87 10.65 -2.92
CA VAL A 97 -2.63 11.27 -2.43
C VAL A 97 -1.43 10.41 -2.83
N ILE A 98 -1.48 9.09 -2.62
CA ILE A 98 -0.41 8.17 -3.04
C ILE A 98 -0.22 8.19 -4.56
N MET A 99 -1.31 8.17 -5.33
CA MET A 99 -1.28 8.25 -6.78
C MET A 99 -0.64 9.57 -7.25
N GLY A 100 -1.02 10.70 -6.63
CA GLY A 100 -0.44 12.01 -6.90
C GLY A 100 1.05 12.07 -6.59
N ILE A 101 1.52 11.42 -5.52
CA ILE A 101 2.95 11.31 -5.22
C ILE A 101 3.68 10.50 -6.28
N GLY A 102 3.10 9.38 -6.72
CA GLY A 102 3.65 8.60 -7.84
C GLY A 102 3.80 9.43 -9.11
N LEU A 103 2.77 10.21 -9.47
CA LEU A 103 2.81 11.13 -10.61
C LEU A 103 3.87 12.24 -10.43
N ALA A 104 3.97 12.81 -9.22
CA ALA A 104 4.99 13.81 -8.92
C ALA A 104 6.41 13.25 -9.08
N LEU A 105 6.67 12.01 -8.65
CA LEU A 105 7.94 11.33 -8.87
C LEU A 105 8.24 11.11 -10.36
N LEU A 106 7.22 10.78 -11.17
CA LEU A 106 7.37 10.67 -12.63
C LEU A 106 7.69 12.02 -13.29
N ALA A 107 7.14 13.11 -12.75
CA ALA A 107 7.48 14.47 -13.16
C ALA A 107 8.87 14.94 -12.68
N GLY A 108 9.59 14.13 -11.91
CA GLY A 108 10.94 14.42 -11.42
C GLY A 108 11.01 15.04 -10.03
N ALA A 109 9.90 15.08 -9.28
CA ALA A 109 9.89 15.57 -7.92
C ALA A 109 10.81 14.75 -7.00
N ARG A 110 11.43 15.41 -6.03
CA ARG A 110 12.26 14.81 -4.98
C ARG A 110 11.77 15.28 -3.63
N PHE A 111 11.62 14.36 -2.68
CA PHE A 111 11.05 14.65 -1.35
C PHE A 111 12.11 14.54 -0.25
N ARG A 112 11.91 15.25 0.86
CA ARG A 112 12.81 15.19 2.01
C ARG A 112 12.61 13.88 2.78
N GLY A 113 13.62 13.44 3.54
CA GLY A 113 13.55 12.18 4.31
C GLY A 113 12.36 12.07 5.26
N TRP A 114 11.96 13.16 5.92
CA TRP A 114 10.79 13.17 6.81
C TRP A 114 9.48 12.86 6.08
N TYR A 115 9.36 13.28 4.82
CA TYR A 115 8.18 13.01 4.00
C TYR A 115 8.06 11.52 3.71
N TRP A 116 9.20 10.88 3.42
CA TRP A 116 9.29 9.44 3.23
C TRP A 116 8.99 8.64 4.51
N LEU A 117 9.35 9.16 5.68
CA LEU A 117 8.94 8.59 6.97
C LEU A 117 7.44 8.73 7.20
N GLY A 118 6.85 9.90 6.92
CA GLY A 118 5.40 10.11 7.02
C GLY A 118 4.62 9.19 6.08
N MET A 119 5.08 9.03 4.84
CA MET A 119 4.50 8.06 3.89
C MET A 119 4.60 6.62 4.41
N ASN A 120 5.74 6.24 5.00
CA ASN A 120 5.90 4.91 5.57
C ASN A 120 4.97 4.69 6.77
N ALA A 121 4.83 5.67 7.66
CA ALA A 121 3.88 5.61 8.77
C ALA A 121 2.43 5.48 8.27
N GLY A 122 2.05 6.24 7.25
CA GLY A 122 0.72 6.14 6.64
C GLY A 122 0.45 4.79 5.99
N THR A 123 1.42 4.26 5.23
CA THR A 123 1.29 2.92 4.62
C THR A 123 1.36 1.78 5.65
N LEU A 124 2.11 1.95 6.74
CA LEU A 124 2.15 1.02 7.86
C LEU A 124 0.79 0.97 8.58
N PHE A 125 0.19 2.14 8.83
CA PHE A 125 -1.17 2.21 9.36
C PHE A 125 -2.16 1.54 8.41
N GLY A 126 -2.07 1.84 7.11
CA GLY A 126 -2.92 1.25 6.08
C GLY A 126 -2.83 -0.28 6.07
N VAL A 127 -1.64 -0.85 6.05
CA VAL A 127 -1.47 -2.32 6.05
C VAL A 127 -1.95 -2.93 7.36
N GLY A 128 -1.68 -2.30 8.51
CA GLY A 128 -2.17 -2.77 9.80
C GLY A 128 -3.71 -2.79 9.85
N PHE A 129 -4.35 -1.73 9.36
CA PHE A 129 -5.80 -1.66 9.26
C PHE A 129 -6.37 -2.70 8.28
N CYS A 130 -5.73 -2.88 7.11
CA CYS A 130 -6.11 -3.94 6.17
C CYS A 130 -5.97 -5.33 6.78
N THR A 131 -4.90 -5.63 7.52
CA THR A 131 -4.71 -6.92 8.19
C THR A 131 -5.73 -7.16 9.29
N TRP A 132 -6.13 -6.12 10.02
CA TRP A 132 -7.24 -6.24 10.95
C TRP A 132 -8.57 -6.53 10.22
N LEU A 133 -8.87 -5.83 9.13
CA LEU A 133 -10.07 -6.09 8.32
C LEU A 133 -10.07 -7.49 7.68
N GLN A 134 -8.91 -8.01 7.29
CA GLN A 134 -8.74 -9.39 6.82
C GLN A 134 -9.17 -10.36 7.92
N TYR A 135 -8.67 -10.19 9.13
CA TYR A 135 -9.06 -11.04 10.26
C TYR A 135 -10.58 -10.99 10.52
N GLN A 136 -11.17 -9.79 10.52
CA GLN A 136 -12.62 -9.63 10.69
C GLN A 136 -13.41 -10.34 9.57
N SER A 137 -12.96 -10.20 8.32
CA SER A 137 -13.58 -10.84 7.15
C SER A 137 -13.53 -12.37 7.22
N LEU A 138 -12.38 -12.95 7.56
CA LEU A 138 -12.19 -14.41 7.58
C LEU A 138 -12.82 -15.09 8.80
N TYR A 139 -12.72 -14.49 9.99
CA TYR A 139 -13.00 -15.18 11.25
C TYR A 139 -14.28 -14.70 11.96
N ASN A 140 -14.74 -13.48 11.69
CA ASN A 140 -15.96 -12.96 12.31
C ASN A 140 -17.13 -12.89 11.33
N ILE A 141 -16.95 -12.24 10.18
CA ILE A 141 -18.00 -12.04 9.18
C ILE A 141 -18.21 -13.31 8.33
N ASN A 142 -17.15 -14.09 8.12
CA ASN A 142 -17.17 -15.28 7.27
C ASN A 142 -17.61 -14.97 5.82
N SER A 143 -17.17 -13.81 5.30
CA SER A 143 -17.40 -13.42 3.90
C SER A 143 -16.22 -12.64 3.38
N LEU A 144 -16.03 -12.67 2.07
CA LEU A 144 -14.92 -12.08 1.32
C LEU A 144 -15.46 -11.06 0.29
N CYS A 145 -14.75 -9.96 0.11
CA CYS A 145 -15.06 -8.95 -0.90
C CYS A 145 -13.87 -8.78 -1.84
N LEU A 146 -14.11 -8.97 -3.14
CA LEU A 146 -13.05 -8.86 -4.16
C LEU A 146 -12.46 -7.44 -4.24
N TRP A 147 -13.27 -6.40 -4.04
CA TRP A 147 -12.76 -5.02 -3.98
C TRP A 147 -11.89 -4.77 -2.75
N CYS A 148 -12.27 -5.33 -1.58
CA CYS A 148 -11.42 -5.27 -0.40
C CYS A 148 -10.10 -6.03 -0.64
N CYS A 149 -10.14 -7.20 -1.26
CA CYS A 149 -8.93 -7.94 -1.62
C CYS A 149 -8.01 -7.14 -2.56
N LEU A 150 -8.58 -6.44 -3.55
CA LEU A 150 -7.81 -5.54 -4.42
C LEU A 150 -7.13 -4.42 -3.60
N ALA A 151 -7.86 -3.78 -2.68
CA ALA A 151 -7.31 -2.75 -1.80
C ALA A 151 -6.22 -3.32 -0.86
N TRP A 152 -6.39 -4.55 -0.35
CA TRP A 152 -5.39 -5.23 0.48
C TRP A 152 -4.09 -5.45 -0.29
N VAL A 153 -4.18 -6.03 -1.49
CA VAL A 153 -3.02 -6.28 -2.36
C VAL A 153 -2.32 -4.97 -2.67
N ALA A 154 -3.06 -3.94 -3.11
CA ALA A 154 -2.49 -2.64 -3.42
C ALA A 154 -1.73 -2.04 -2.23
N THR A 155 -2.34 -2.06 -1.03
CA THR A 155 -1.76 -1.48 0.18
C THR A 155 -0.53 -2.24 0.69
N ILE A 156 -0.55 -3.57 0.62
CA ILE A 156 0.60 -4.43 0.98
C ILE A 156 1.78 -4.13 0.05
N PHE A 157 1.55 -4.07 -1.26
CA PHE A 157 2.59 -3.73 -2.23
C PHE A 157 3.15 -2.33 -1.98
N MET A 158 2.30 -1.32 -1.76
CA MET A 158 2.76 0.02 -1.39
C MET A 158 3.68 -0.01 -0.17
N PHE A 159 3.22 -0.62 0.93
CA PHE A 159 3.98 -0.64 2.19
C PHE A 159 5.34 -1.33 2.03
N CYS A 160 5.39 -2.50 1.38
CA CYS A 160 6.63 -3.23 1.17
C CYS A 160 7.63 -2.42 0.34
N TYR A 161 7.19 -1.80 -0.75
CA TYR A 161 8.06 -1.03 -1.63
C TYR A 161 8.48 0.32 -1.02
N VAL A 162 7.59 1.02 -0.31
CA VAL A 162 7.94 2.25 0.44
C VAL A 162 8.94 1.94 1.55
N THR A 163 8.76 0.84 2.27
CA THR A 163 9.70 0.39 3.30
C THR A 163 11.06 0.04 2.72
N THR A 164 11.07 -0.71 1.61
CA THR A 164 12.31 -1.04 0.88
C THR A 164 13.02 0.21 0.38
N HIS A 165 12.27 1.19 -0.13
CA HIS A 165 12.80 2.49 -0.53
C HIS A 165 13.49 3.20 0.64
N ASN A 166 12.83 3.28 1.80
CA ASN A 166 13.38 3.94 2.98
C ASN A 166 14.64 3.27 3.51
N ILE A 167 14.67 1.93 3.52
CA ILE A 167 15.84 1.13 3.91
C ILE A 167 16.99 1.32 2.90
N LYS A 168 16.67 1.30 1.60
CA LYS A 168 17.65 1.53 0.53
C LYS A 168 18.30 2.91 0.65
N HIS A 169 17.53 3.94 0.98
CA HIS A 169 18.05 5.29 1.15
C HIS A 169 18.58 5.61 2.56
N ARG A 170 18.67 4.61 3.46
CA ARG A 170 19.13 4.75 4.85
C ARG A 170 18.35 5.79 5.65
N ILE A 171 17.09 6.03 5.27
CA ILE A 171 16.15 6.86 6.04
C ILE A 171 15.76 6.11 7.32
N ILE A 172 15.57 4.79 7.21
CA ILE A 172 15.38 3.88 8.35
C ILE A 172 16.69 3.11 8.54
N PRO A 173 17.29 3.11 9.75
CA PRO A 173 18.49 2.34 10.03
C PRO A 173 18.16 0.85 9.98
N ALA A 174 18.86 0.11 9.12
CA ALA A 174 18.73 -1.33 8.99
C ALA A 174 20.12 -1.96 8.81
N PRO A 175 20.33 -3.19 9.33
CA PRO A 175 21.59 -3.90 9.16
C PRO A 175 21.86 -4.23 7.68
N SER A 176 23.13 -4.36 7.31
CA SER A 176 23.58 -4.52 5.91
C SER A 176 22.99 -5.74 5.23
N TRP A 177 22.87 -6.87 5.94
CA TRP A 177 22.28 -8.10 5.40
C TRP A 177 20.81 -7.92 5.00
N LEU A 178 20.02 -7.22 5.83
CA LEU A 178 18.60 -6.98 5.59
C LEU A 178 18.41 -5.99 4.43
N ARG A 179 19.26 -4.95 4.39
CA ARG A 179 19.25 -3.97 3.29
C ARG A 179 19.57 -4.66 1.96
N ASN A 180 20.61 -5.48 1.91
CA ASN A 180 21.00 -6.18 0.68
C ASN A 180 19.91 -7.17 0.24
N GLY A 181 19.41 -8.00 1.18
CA GLY A 181 18.34 -8.95 0.90
C GLY A 181 17.07 -8.30 0.39
N LEU A 182 16.60 -7.21 1.02
CA LEU A 182 15.40 -6.49 0.56
C LEU A 182 15.62 -5.75 -0.76
N THR A 183 16.83 -5.28 -1.07
CA THR A 183 17.10 -4.64 -2.37
C THR A 183 17.14 -5.64 -3.52
N GLU A 184 17.68 -6.84 -3.28
CA GLU A 184 17.80 -7.91 -4.25
C GLU A 184 16.46 -8.64 -4.47
N PHE A 185 15.77 -8.96 -3.37
CA PHE A 185 14.51 -9.69 -3.36
C PHE A 185 13.31 -8.80 -2.99
N HIS A 186 13.27 -7.56 -3.50
CA HIS A 186 12.22 -6.59 -3.14
C HIS A 186 10.78 -7.05 -3.46
N TRP A 187 10.61 -8.00 -4.39
CA TRP A 187 9.31 -8.56 -4.78
C TRP A 187 8.85 -9.69 -3.86
N VAL A 188 9.77 -10.32 -3.10
CA VAL A 188 9.46 -11.47 -2.24
C VAL A 188 8.54 -11.09 -1.09
N PRO A 189 8.78 -10.02 -0.29
CA PRO A 189 7.90 -9.66 0.81
C PRO A 189 6.42 -9.46 0.42
N PRO A 190 6.06 -8.66 -0.61
CA PRO A 190 4.66 -8.48 -0.96
C PRO A 190 4.03 -9.74 -1.55
N VAL A 191 4.75 -10.51 -2.39
CA VAL A 191 4.23 -11.75 -2.98
C VAL A 191 3.99 -12.82 -1.92
N LEU A 192 4.95 -13.00 -1.01
CA LEU A 192 4.83 -13.96 0.08
C LEU A 192 3.69 -13.59 1.02
N TRP A 193 3.52 -12.30 1.36
CA TRP A 193 2.43 -11.86 2.22
C TRP A 193 1.06 -12.09 1.55
N VAL A 194 0.89 -11.68 0.30
CA VAL A 194 -0.35 -11.93 -0.45
C VAL A 194 -0.60 -13.43 -0.63
N GLY A 195 0.45 -14.22 -0.86
CA GLY A 195 0.37 -15.68 -0.94
C GLY A 195 -0.10 -16.32 0.35
N ILE A 196 0.40 -15.88 1.51
CA ILE A 196 -0.06 -16.33 2.83
C ILE A 196 -1.54 -16.00 3.00
N ILE A 197 -1.97 -14.77 2.70
CA ILE A 197 -3.38 -14.38 2.79
C ILE A 197 -4.25 -15.24 1.86
N GLY A 198 -3.81 -15.46 0.62
CA GLY A 198 -4.48 -16.33 -0.34
C GLY A 198 -4.62 -17.77 0.17
N MET A 199 -3.58 -18.30 0.80
CA MET A 199 -3.61 -19.64 1.42
C MET A 199 -4.57 -19.69 2.61
N LEU A 200 -4.62 -18.64 3.44
CA LEU A 200 -5.58 -18.55 4.54
C LEU A 200 -7.02 -18.52 4.03
N ILE A 201 -7.29 -17.78 2.95
CA ILE A 201 -8.60 -17.75 2.29
C ILE A 201 -8.95 -19.14 1.75
N LEU A 202 -8.03 -19.78 1.03
CA LEU A 202 -8.27 -21.09 0.42
C LEU A 202 -8.57 -22.16 1.48
N THR A 203 -7.78 -22.19 2.55
CA THR A 203 -7.97 -23.17 3.64
C THR A 203 -9.21 -22.89 4.48
N ARG A 204 -9.60 -21.62 4.65
CA ARG A 204 -10.81 -21.25 5.41
C ARG A 204 -12.10 -21.78 4.79
N TRP A 205 -12.18 -21.81 3.47
CA TRP A 205 -13.37 -22.26 2.72
C TRP A 205 -13.12 -23.51 1.88
N TRP A 206 -12.12 -24.34 2.24
CA TRP A 206 -11.70 -25.51 1.47
C TRP A 206 -12.88 -26.41 1.06
N ASP A 207 -13.71 -26.80 2.02
CA ASP A 207 -14.85 -27.68 1.78
C ASP A 207 -15.87 -27.08 0.81
N PHE A 208 -16.05 -25.76 0.81
CA PHE A 208 -16.92 -25.05 -0.13
C PHE A 208 -16.37 -25.07 -1.56
N TRP A 209 -15.05 -25.04 -1.73
CA TRP A 209 -14.43 -25.07 -3.07
C TRP A 209 -14.37 -26.47 -3.68
N THR A 210 -14.29 -27.51 -2.85
CA THR A 210 -14.17 -28.91 -3.29
C THR A 210 -15.51 -29.63 -3.45
N SER A 211 -16.62 -29.00 -3.06
CA SER A 211 -17.99 -29.52 -3.19
C SER A 211 -18.67 -28.98 -4.43
#